data_AF-X1DD10-F1
#
_entry.id   AF-X1DD10-F1
#
_cell.length_a   1.000
_cell.length_b   1.000
_cell.length_c   1.000
_cell.angle_alpha   90.00
_cell.angle_beta   90.00
_cell.angle_gamma   90.00
#
_symmetry.space_group_name_H-M   'P 1'
#
loop_
_entity.id
_entity.type
_entity.pdbx_description
1 polymer ?
#
loop_
_entity_poly.entity_id
_entity_poly.type
_entity_poly.pdbx_seq_one_letter_code
_entity_poly.pdbx_strand_id
1 'polypeptide(L)' 'EILVARCKEGILFSNKDKYIKAVFILIGTPDERNFHLKALSAIAQIVQSSKFEDMWLKAKGIENLRDIILLGERHRNG' A
#
# COMPACT_ATOMS: atom_id res chain seq x y z
N GLU A 1 -1.53 13.59 -2.67
CA GLU A 1 -0.26 12.83 -2.66
C GLU A 1 -0.38 11.48 -1.94
N ILE A 2 0.55 10.55 -2.22
CA ILE A 2 0.67 9.25 -1.54
C ILE A 2 2.07 9.10 -0.96
N LEU A 3 2.14 8.72 0.31
CA LEU A 3 3.36 8.23 0.94
C LEU A 3 3.23 6.74 1.24
N VAL A 4 4.32 6.01 1.03
CA VAL A 4 4.41 4.57 1.30
C VAL A 4 5.58 4.29 2.24
N ALA A 5 5.35 3.43 3.22
CA ALA A 5 6.36 3.03 4.18
C ALA A 5 6.33 1.53 4.41
N ARG A 6 7.53 0.94 4.55
CA ARG A 6 7.72 -0.47 4.89
C ARG A 6 8.52 -0.60 6.17
N CYS A 7 8.05 -1.45 7.07
CA CYS A 7 8.83 -1.96 8.19
C CYS A 7 8.91 -3.48 8.10
N LYS A 8 10.11 -4.04 7.93
CA LYS A 8 10.27 -5.50 7.77
C LYS A 8 9.94 -6.25 9.06
N GLU A 9 10.37 -5.70 10.19
CA GLU A 9 10.13 -6.26 11.53
C GLU A 9 8.69 -5.99 12.03
N GLY A 10 7.94 -5.16 11.31
CA GLY A 10 6.59 -4.73 11.69
C GLY A 10 6.60 -3.47 12.56
N ILE A 11 5.50 -2.73 12.49
CA ILE A 11 5.22 -1.56 13.32
C ILE A 11 4.24 -1.99 14.39
N LEU A 12 4.54 -1.64 15.65
CA LEU A 12 3.58 -1.69 16.73
C LEU A 12 2.60 -0.52 16.56
N PHE A 13 1.52 -0.75 15.82
CA PHE A 13 0.53 0.29 15.56
C PHE A 13 -0.47 0.40 16.72
N SER A 14 -0.83 -0.73 17.31
CA SER A 14 -1.66 -0.80 18.51
C SER A 14 -1.32 -2.05 19.31
N ASN A 15 -1.86 -2.19 20.53
CA ASN A 15 -1.72 -3.41 21.30
C ASN A 15 -2.30 -4.66 20.59
N LYS A 16 -3.20 -4.48 19.62
CA LYS A 16 -3.80 -5.56 18.82
C LYS A 16 -3.10 -5.76 17.47
N ASP A 17 -2.42 -4.73 16.97
CA ASP A 17 -1.82 -4.70 15.62
C ASP A 17 -0.31 -4.57 15.72
N LYS A 18 0.36 -5.66 16.12
CA LYS A 18 1.78 -5.64 16.50
C LYS A 18 2.78 -5.86 15.35
N TYR A 19 2.31 -6.07 14.11
CA TYR A 19 3.17 -6.50 13.00
C TYR A 19 2.80 -5.86 11.67
N ILE A 20 2.48 -4.56 11.66
CA ILE A 20 2.13 -3.85 10.42
C ILE A 20 3.39 -3.62 9.58
N LYS A 21 3.51 -4.30 8.43
CA LYS A 21 4.70 -4.24 7.56
C LYS A 21 4.60 -3.25 6.40
N ALA A 22 3.40 -2.78 6.09
CA ALA A 22 3.11 -1.84 5.01
C ALA A 22 2.17 -0.75 5.51
N VAL A 23 2.51 0.51 5.24
CA VAL A 23 1.68 1.67 5.57
C VAL A 23 1.55 2.53 4.31
N PHE A 24 0.31 2.93 4.03
CA PHE A 24 -0.05 3.81 2.93
C PHE A 24 -0.73 5.05 3.51
N ILE A 25 -0.24 6.23 3.17
CA ILE A 25 -0.80 7.50 3.64
C ILE A 25 -1.26 8.28 2.41
N LEU A 26 -2.55 8.62 2.38
CA LEU A 26 -3.18 9.47 1.37
C LEU A 26 -3.36 10.86 2.00
N ILE A 27 -2.72 11.88 1.44
CA ILE A 27 -2.80 13.27 1.92
C ILE A 27 -3.33 14.13 0.79
N GLY A 28 -4.27 15.02 1.10
CA GLY A 28 -4.83 15.96 0.14
C GLY A 28 -5.95 16.79 0.74
N THR A 29 -6.54 17.63 -0.10
CA THR A 29 -7.63 18.53 0.30
C THR A 29 -8.99 17.81 0.24
N PRO A 30 -10.05 18.34 0.91
CA PRO A 30 -11.35 17.68 0.95
C PRO A 30 -11.99 17.42 -0.42
N ASP A 31 -11.70 18.25 -1.43
CA ASP A 31 -12.15 18.10 -2.82
C ASP A 31 -11.48 16.92 -3.55
N GLU A 32 -10.32 16.46 -3.08
CA GLU A 32 -9.62 15.27 -3.59
C GLU A 32 -10.19 13.96 -3.02
N ARG A 33 -11.23 14.00 -2.16
CA ARG A 33 -11.81 12.82 -1.50
C ARG A 33 -12.11 11.67 -2.47
N ASN A 34 -12.79 11.96 -3.57
CA ASN A 34 -13.16 10.94 -4.55
C ASN A 34 -11.94 10.31 -5.22
N PHE A 35 -10.89 11.10 -5.43
CA PHE A 35 -9.62 10.61 -5.95
C PHE A 35 -8.91 9.71 -4.92
N HIS A 36 -8.86 10.11 -3.65
CA HIS A 36 -8.28 9.30 -2.58
C HIS A 36 -9.01 7.97 -2.35
N LEU A 37 -10.35 7.96 -2.43
CA LEU A 37 -11.12 6.72 -2.31
C LEU A 37 -10.84 5.75 -3.45
N LYS A 38 -10.69 6.25 -4.69
CA LYS A 38 -10.28 5.43 -5.84
C LYS A 38 -8.87 4.87 -5.64
N ALA A 39 -7.94 5.68 -5.14
CA ALA A 39 -6.58 5.25 -4.85
C ALA A 39 -6.54 4.18 -3.74
N LEU A 40 -7.32 4.37 -2.67
CA LEU A 40 -7.45 3.38 -1.59
C LEU A 40 -8.00 2.04 -2.10
N SER A 41 -9.02 2.06 -2.95
CA SER A 41 -9.56 0.85 -3.59
C SER A 41 -8.51 0.14 -4.46
N ALA A 42 -7.74 0.89 -5.24
CA ALA A 42 -6.65 0.32 -6.05
C ALA A 42 -5.56 -0.31 -5.18
N ILE A 43 -5.15 0.33 -4.09
CA ILE A 43 -4.19 -0.22 -3.13
C ILE A 43 -4.73 -1.51 -2.50
N ALA A 44 -6.00 -1.51 -2.08
CA ALA A 44 -6.63 -2.68 -1.49
C ALA A 44 -6.63 -3.87 -2.46
N GLN A 45 -6.86 -3.66 -3.75
CA GLN A 45 -6.77 -4.73 -4.76
C GLN A 45 -5.35 -5.28 -4.91
N ILE A 46 -4.34 -4.41 -4.90
CA ILE A 46 -2.93 -4.80 -5.02
C ILE A 46 -2.51 -5.63 -3.79
N VAL A 47 -2.86 -5.18 -2.59
CA VAL A 47 -2.52 -5.85 -1.33
C VAL A 47 -3.18 -7.23 -1.20
N GLN A 48 -4.33 -7.44 -1.84
CA GLN A 48 -5.02 -8.73 -1.87
C GLN A 48 -4.32 -9.78 -2.75
N SER A 49 -3.36 -9.38 -3.59
CA SER A 49 -2.55 -10.34 -4.34
C SER A 49 -1.74 -11.23 -3.40
N SER A 50 -1.77 -12.54 -3.59
CA SER A 50 -0.97 -13.49 -2.81
C SER A 50 0.54 -13.28 -2.93
N LYS A 51 0.99 -12.55 -3.97
CA LYS A 51 2.39 -12.20 -4.20
C LYS A 51 2.81 -10.88 -3.56
N PHE A 52 1.86 -10.08 -3.08
CA PHE A 52 2.14 -8.72 -2.62
C PHE A 52 3.13 -8.70 -1.46
N GLU A 53 2.88 -9.45 -0.38
CA GLU A 53 3.74 -9.41 0.81
C GLU A 53 5.18 -9.82 0.47
N ASP A 54 5.35 -10.87 -0.33
CA ASP A 54 6.68 -11.35 -0.75
C ASP A 54 7.44 -10.29 -1.55
N MET A 55 6.80 -9.70 -2.56
CA MET A 55 7.39 -8.62 -3.36
C MET A 55 7.72 -7.39 -2.48
N TRP A 56 6.78 -7.02 -1.60
CA TRP A 56 6.93 -5.88 -0.70
C TRP A 56 8.13 -6.03 0.23
N LEU A 57 8.32 -7.21 0.83
CA LEU A 57 9.43 -7.49 1.74
C LEU A 57 10.77 -7.64 1.00
N LYS A 58 10.76 -8.14 -0.23
CA LYS A 58 11.96 -8.32 -1.07
C LYS A 58 12.42 -7.04 -1.79
N ALA A 59 11.57 -6.03 -1.93
CA ALA A 59 11.92 -4.77 -2.59
C ALA A 59 13.21 -4.14 -2.03
N LYS A 60 14.12 -3.72 -2.92
CA LYS A 60 15.47 -3.27 -2.53
C LYS A 60 15.51 -1.82 -2.05
N GLY A 61 14.53 -1.01 -2.44
CA GLY A 61 14.46 0.40 -2.06
C GLY A 61 13.11 1.03 -2.36
N ILE A 62 13.03 2.34 -2.14
CA ILE A 62 11.79 3.13 -2.27
C ILE A 62 11.19 3.06 -3.67
N GLU A 63 12.01 3.06 -4.73
CA GLU A 63 11.52 2.97 -6.10
C GLU A 63 10.83 1.63 -6.37
N ASN A 64 11.39 0.52 -5.89
CA ASN A 64 10.74 -0.78 -6.06
C ASN A 64 9.43 -0.89 -5.25
N LEU A 65 9.35 -0.22 -4.09
CA LEU A 65 8.09 -0.13 -3.34
C LEU A 65 7.03 0.64 -4.14
N ARG A 66 7.43 1.72 -4.84
CA ARG A 66 6.54 2.46 -5.74
C ARG A 66 6.13 1.61 -6.94
N ASP A 67 7.05 0.90 -7.56
CA ASP A 67 6.77 0.02 -8.71
C ASP A 67 5.71 -1.03 -8.35
N ILE A 68 5.80 -1.65 -7.18
CA ILE A 68 4.80 -2.63 -6.72
C ILE A 68 3.39 -2.03 -6.65
N ILE A 69 3.26 -0.75 -6.31
CA ILE A 69 1.98 -0.05 -6.21
C ILE A 69 1.51 0.51 -7.56
N LEU A 70 2.43 0.93 -8.42
CA LEU A 70 2.11 1.50 -9.73
C LEU A 70 1.81 0.42 -10.78
N LEU A 71 2.57 -0.68 -10.76
CA LEU A 71 2.53 -1.78 -11.73
C LEU A 71 1.78 -3.02 -11.20
N GLY A 72 1.32 -2.99 -9.95
CA GLY A 72 0.55 -4.10 -9.38
C GLY A 72 -0.70 -4.42 -10.22
N GLU A 73 -0.86 -5.70 -10.59
CA GLU A 73 -2.04 -6.17 -11.32
C GLU A 73 -3.30 -5.86 -10.53
N ARG A 74 -4.19 -5.07 -11.15
CA ARG A 74 -5.49 -4.73 -10.57
C ARG A 74 -6.48 -5.81 -11.00
N HIS A 75 -7.18 -6.43 -10.06
CA HIS A 75 -8.36 -7.23 -10.39
C HIS A 75 -9.48 -6.28 -10.83
N ARG A 76 -9.54 -6.00 -12.12
CA ARG A 76 -10.67 -5.30 -12.73
C ARG A 76 -11.79 -6.32 -12.89
N ASN A 77 -12.64 -6.44 -11.87
CA ASN A 77 -13.93 -7.07 -12.05
C ASN A 77 -14.74 -6.14 -12.95
N GLY A 78 -14.97 -6.59 -14.19
CA GLY A 78 -15.90 -5.96 -15.13
C GLY A 78 -17.35 -6.19 -14.74
#